data_AF-A0A1U9ZX43-F1
#
_entry.id   AF-A0A1U9ZX43-F1
#
_cell.length_a   1.000
_cell.length_b   1.000
_cell.length_c   1.000
_cell.angle_alpha   90.00
_cell.angle_beta   90.00
_cell.angle_gamma   90.00
#
_symmetry.space_group_name_H-M   'P 1'
#
loop_
_entity.id
_entity.type
_entity.pdbx_description
1 polymer ?
#
loop_
_entity_poly.entity_id
_entity_poly.type
_entity_poly.pdbx_seq_one_letter_code
_entity_poly.pdbx_strand_id
1 'polypeptide(L)'
;MSGLAGHWPSAIRPVADLLLAAEAHEVIEVHLADKPVARGHAREPLSAAVLDSARLVILLDDLRKLTGTHFPTPAEVAPGEVAMLAALRDLHTHGKAVMPGGTLSAEVNEQGRGHLLEVTDDNSDCRLVIDARWEQTCAEQKFPPVEVRVYGPRVRLANRAELETARPSEHGSVTARFTCPDDQVLEVRSKSLPRIAEG
;
A
#
# COMPACT_ATOMS: atom_id res chain seq x y z
N MET A 1 -21.08 -10.17 22.90
CA MET A 1 -21.65 -9.26 21.90
C MET A 1 -20.72 -9.22 20.70
N SER A 2 -20.92 -10.15 19.77
CA SER A 2 -20.12 -10.37 18.58
C SER A 2 -21.03 -10.08 17.39
N GLY A 3 -20.89 -8.91 16.76
CA GLY A 3 -21.83 -8.52 15.71
C GLY A 3 -21.49 -7.30 14.87
N LEU A 4 -20.27 -6.74 14.94
CA LEU A 4 -19.84 -5.65 14.06
C LEU A 4 -18.35 -5.73 13.64
N ALA A 5 -17.64 -6.78 14.03
CA ALA A 5 -16.27 -7.00 13.55
C ALA A 5 -16.33 -7.46 12.08
N GLY A 6 -15.92 -6.58 11.16
CA GLY A 6 -15.74 -6.88 9.73
C GLY A 6 -16.72 -6.23 8.74
N HIS A 7 -17.55 -5.24 9.11
CA HIS A 7 -18.65 -4.77 8.26
C HIS A 7 -18.70 -3.25 8.06
N TRP A 8 -17.60 -2.67 7.60
CA TRP A 8 -17.68 -1.36 6.95
C TRP A 8 -17.62 -1.58 5.43
N PRO A 9 -18.75 -1.89 4.77
CA PRO A 9 -18.77 -1.93 3.32
C PRO A 9 -18.30 -0.56 2.81
N SER A 10 -17.66 -0.53 1.65
CA SER A 10 -17.30 0.69 0.92
C SER A 10 -18.44 1.72 0.81
N ALA A 11 -19.70 1.27 0.95
CA ALA A 11 -20.88 2.12 1.11
C ALA A 11 -20.80 3.13 2.27
N ILE A 12 -19.94 2.91 3.28
CA ILE A 12 -19.75 3.82 4.41
C ILE A 12 -18.64 4.84 4.19
N ARG A 13 -18.00 4.84 3.02
CA ARG A 13 -16.99 5.85 2.66
C ARG A 13 -17.45 7.29 2.95
N PRO A 14 -18.70 7.71 2.64
CA PRO A 14 -19.15 9.06 3.00
C PRO A 14 -19.07 9.37 4.51
N VAL A 15 -19.28 8.35 5.35
CA VAL A 15 -19.13 8.47 6.81
C VAL A 15 -17.66 8.54 7.19
N ALA A 16 -16.80 7.73 6.58
CA ALA A 16 -15.35 7.79 6.79
C ALA A 16 -14.76 9.16 6.40
N ASP A 17 -15.18 9.70 5.24
CA ASP A 17 -14.78 11.04 4.77
C ASP A 17 -15.23 12.12 5.76
N LEU A 18 -16.46 12.00 6.30
CA LEU A 18 -16.98 12.90 7.32
C LEU A 18 -16.16 12.85 8.62
N LEU A 19 -15.79 11.66 9.09
CA LEU A 19 -14.99 11.49 10.31
C LEU A 19 -13.60 12.13 10.16
N LEU A 20 -12.95 11.98 9.01
CA LEU A 20 -11.66 12.63 8.75
C LEU A 20 -11.80 14.14 8.57
N ALA A 21 -12.87 14.62 7.93
CA ALA A 21 -13.15 16.05 7.83
C ALA A 21 -13.39 16.68 9.22
N ALA A 22 -14.04 15.95 10.13
CA ALA A 22 -14.28 16.38 11.51
C ALA A 22 -12.99 16.46 12.35
N GLU A 23 -11.99 15.63 12.06
CA GLU A 23 -10.65 15.70 12.67
C GLU A 23 -9.91 16.96 12.19
N ALA A 24 -9.93 17.22 10.88
CA ALA A 24 -9.25 18.35 10.27
C ALA A 24 -9.92 19.70 10.59
N HIS A 25 -11.23 19.68 10.85
CA HIS A 25 -12.03 20.87 11.05
C HIS A 25 -12.92 20.71 12.29
N GLU A 26 -12.76 21.59 13.27
CA GLU A 26 -13.64 21.69 14.45
C GLU A 26 -15.12 21.95 14.09
N VAL A 27 -15.39 22.30 12.83
CA VAL A 27 -16.69 22.60 12.26
C VAL A 27 -16.92 21.76 11.03
N ILE A 28 -18.03 21.02 11.02
CA ILE A 28 -18.55 20.33 9.84
C ILE A 28 -19.68 21.18 9.26
N GLU A 29 -19.54 21.60 8.01
CA GLU A 29 -20.63 22.24 7.26
C GLU A 29 -21.17 21.29 6.19
N VAL A 30 -22.49 21.12 6.16
CA VAL A 30 -23.19 20.36 5.13
C VAL A 30 -23.72 21.34 4.10
N HIS A 31 -23.34 21.15 2.85
CA HIS A 31 -23.72 22.02 1.73
C HIS A 31 -24.63 21.26 0.76
N LEU A 32 -25.63 21.95 0.20
CA LEU A 32 -26.43 21.49 -0.93
C LEU A 32 -26.11 22.40 -2.12
N ALA A 33 -25.40 21.86 -3.10
CA ALA A 33 -24.73 22.65 -4.15
C ALA A 33 -23.80 23.71 -3.54
N ASP A 34 -24.09 24.99 -3.77
CA ASP A 34 -23.33 26.14 -3.27
C ASP A 34 -23.90 26.74 -1.97
N LYS A 35 -24.93 26.13 -1.37
CA LYS A 35 -25.62 26.66 -0.19
C LYS A 35 -25.36 25.80 1.06
N PRO A 36 -24.83 26.37 2.16
CA PRO A 36 -24.75 25.65 3.43
C PRO A 36 -26.15 25.44 4.01
N VAL A 37 -26.46 24.20 4.39
CA VAL A 37 -27.77 23.79 4.93
C VAL A 37 -27.71 23.32 6.38
N ALA A 38 -26.54 22.90 6.87
CA ALA A 38 -26.33 22.60 8.29
C ALA A 38 -24.88 22.87 8.69
N ARG A 39 -24.68 23.18 9.98
CA ARG A 39 -23.35 23.37 10.58
C ARG A 39 -23.32 22.72 11.96
N GLY A 40 -22.32 21.90 12.20
CA GLY A 40 -22.08 21.21 13.47
C GLY A 40 -20.67 21.45 13.97
N HIS A 41 -20.48 21.39 15.29
CA HIS A 41 -19.17 21.46 15.92
C HIS A 41 -18.77 20.07 16.40
N ALA A 42 -17.56 19.62 16.06
CA ALA A 42 -16.96 18.45 16.68
C ALA A 42 -16.53 18.85 18.10
N ARG A 43 -17.31 18.45 19.10
CA ARG A 43 -17.09 18.88 20.50
C ARG A 43 -15.98 18.09 21.21
N GLU A 44 -15.65 16.91 20.69
CA GLU A 44 -14.66 16.01 21.27
C GLU A 44 -13.79 15.44 20.15
N PRO A 45 -12.47 15.33 20.36
CA PRO A 45 -11.57 14.71 19.40
C PRO A 45 -11.93 13.22 19.24
N LEU A 46 -12.01 12.76 18.00
CA LEU A 46 -12.22 11.36 17.68
C LEU A 46 -11.02 10.52 18.13
N SER A 47 -11.26 9.27 18.53
CA SER A 47 -10.16 8.38 18.91
C SER A 47 -9.32 7.99 17.69
N ALA A 48 -8.01 7.82 17.89
CA ALA A 48 -7.09 7.42 16.82
C ALA A 48 -7.54 6.14 16.10
N ALA A 49 -8.07 5.16 16.84
CA ALA A 49 -8.58 3.92 16.27
C ALA A 49 -9.76 4.12 15.29
N VAL A 50 -10.65 5.09 15.56
CA VAL A 50 -11.76 5.42 14.66
C VAL A 50 -11.24 6.07 13.38
N LEU A 51 -10.27 6.98 13.51
CA LEU A 51 -9.66 7.70 12.40
C LEU A 51 -8.84 6.76 11.51
N ASP A 52 -8.08 5.85 12.10
CA ASP A 52 -7.32 4.84 11.36
C ASP A 52 -8.25 3.87 10.62
N SER A 53 -9.37 3.49 11.24
CA SER A 53 -10.40 2.69 10.57
C SER A 53 -11.03 3.44 9.38
N ALA A 54 -11.31 4.74 9.53
CA ALA A 54 -11.84 5.57 8.46
C ALA A 54 -10.83 5.70 7.29
N ARG A 55 -9.54 5.94 7.59
CA ARG A 55 -8.45 5.99 6.60
C ARG A 55 -8.33 4.66 5.84
N LEU A 56 -8.41 3.53 6.55
CA LEU A 56 -8.35 2.21 5.93
C LEU A 56 -9.54 1.98 4.97
N VAL A 57 -10.76 2.35 5.36
CA VAL A 57 -11.95 2.22 4.50
C VAL A 57 -11.79 3.02 3.21
N ILE A 58 -11.33 4.27 3.31
CA ILE A 58 -11.08 5.13 2.13
C ILE A 58 -10.01 4.52 1.24
N LEU A 59 -8.89 4.08 1.83
CA LEU A 59 -7.78 3.48 1.11
C LEU A 59 -8.18 2.21 0.34
N LEU A 60 -8.93 1.32 0.98
CA LEU A 60 -9.43 0.10 0.34
C LEU A 60 -10.45 0.42 -0.77
N ASP A 61 -11.30 1.43 -0.59
CA ASP A 61 -12.23 1.86 -1.63
C ASP A 61 -11.52 2.49 -2.83
N ASP A 62 -10.47 3.28 -2.61
CA ASP A 62 -9.62 3.82 -3.68
C ASP A 62 -8.95 2.69 -4.46
N LEU A 63 -8.30 1.75 -3.76
CA LEU A 63 -7.67 0.60 -4.40
C LEU A 63 -8.68 -0.27 -5.16
N ARG A 64 -9.89 -0.44 -4.64
CA ARG A 64 -10.97 -1.13 -5.34
C ARG A 64 -11.32 -0.43 -6.66
N LYS A 65 -11.46 0.90 -6.67
CA LYS A 65 -11.73 1.67 -7.89
C LYS A 65 -10.59 1.58 -8.89
N LEU A 66 -9.35 1.63 -8.42
CA LEU A 66 -8.15 1.60 -9.26
C LEU A 66 -7.86 0.22 -9.85
N THR A 67 -8.17 -0.86 -9.12
CA THR A 67 -7.84 -2.24 -9.51
C THR A 67 -9.05 -3.05 -9.99
N GLY A 68 -10.27 -2.54 -9.81
CA GLY A 68 -11.51 -3.27 -10.05
C GLY A 68 -11.77 -4.45 -9.10
N THR A 69 -10.90 -4.66 -8.10
CA THR A 69 -10.98 -5.84 -7.23
C THR A 69 -11.71 -5.51 -5.94
N HIS A 70 -12.74 -6.29 -5.62
CA HIS A 70 -13.56 -6.07 -4.43
C HIS A 70 -13.07 -6.95 -3.28
N PHE A 71 -12.68 -6.31 -2.18
CA PHE A 71 -12.27 -6.98 -0.94
C PHE A 71 -13.18 -6.53 0.21
N PRO A 72 -13.64 -7.44 1.10
CA PRO A 72 -14.22 -7.02 2.38
C PRO A 72 -13.22 -6.22 3.20
N THR A 73 -13.71 -5.23 3.95
CA THR A 73 -12.90 -4.50 4.91
C THR A 73 -12.52 -5.43 6.07
N PRO A 74 -11.23 -5.70 6.30
CA PRO A 74 -10.79 -6.57 7.38
C PRO A 74 -11.06 -5.94 8.75
N ALA A 75 -11.21 -6.78 9.78
CA ALA A 75 -11.46 -6.33 11.14
C ALA A 75 -10.22 -5.67 11.77
N GLU A 76 -9.04 -6.16 11.41
CA GLU A 76 -7.74 -5.67 11.88
C GLU A 76 -6.75 -5.69 10.71
N VAL A 77 -5.84 -4.71 10.69
CA VAL A 77 -4.75 -4.60 9.71
C VAL A 77 -3.51 -4.13 10.45
N ALA A 78 -2.37 -4.77 10.20
CA ALA A 78 -1.12 -4.33 10.82
C ALA A 78 -0.70 -2.97 10.24
N PRO A 79 -0.08 -2.07 11.03
CA PRO A 79 0.37 -0.76 10.53
C PRO A 79 1.26 -0.85 9.29
N GLY A 80 2.11 -1.88 9.22
CA GLY A 80 2.95 -2.15 8.06
C GLY A 80 2.14 -2.48 6.80
N GLU A 81 1.04 -3.22 6.92
CA GLU A 81 0.16 -3.51 5.78
C GLU A 81 -0.55 -2.25 5.28
N VAL A 82 -0.99 -1.36 6.19
CA VAL A 82 -1.60 -0.07 5.81
C VAL A 82 -0.61 0.78 5.00
N ALA A 83 0.65 0.84 5.42
CA ALA A 83 1.70 1.54 4.67
C ALA A 83 1.91 0.96 3.27
N MET A 84 1.89 -0.38 3.13
CA MET A 84 1.99 -1.03 1.82
C MET A 84 0.78 -0.73 0.93
N LEU A 85 -0.43 -0.74 1.49
CA LEU A 85 -1.66 -0.40 0.75
C LEU A 85 -1.63 1.06 0.28
N ALA A 86 -1.16 1.98 1.12
CA ALA A 86 -1.01 3.40 0.76
C ALA A 86 -0.01 3.56 -0.40
N ALA A 87 1.13 2.88 -0.33
CA ALA A 87 2.11 2.86 -1.41
C ALA A 87 1.53 2.26 -2.71
N LEU A 88 0.72 1.19 -2.61
CA LEU A 88 0.04 0.61 -3.78
C LEU A 88 -0.96 1.61 -4.41
N ARG A 89 -1.72 2.35 -3.59
CA ARG A 89 -2.64 3.38 -4.07
C ARG A 89 -1.88 4.48 -4.82
N ASP A 90 -0.79 4.97 -4.24
CA ASP A 90 0.04 6.01 -4.85
C ASP A 90 0.67 5.52 -6.16
N LEU A 91 1.11 4.26 -6.22
CA LEU A 91 1.60 3.63 -7.44
C LEU A 91 0.54 3.62 -8.55
N HIS A 92 -0.69 3.23 -8.25
CA HIS A 92 -1.79 3.22 -9.22
C HIS A 92 -2.23 4.62 -9.65
N THR A 93 -2.18 5.59 -8.74
CA THR A 93 -2.68 6.96 -8.97
C THR A 93 -1.64 7.82 -9.71
N HIS A 94 -0.37 7.67 -9.37
CA HIS A 94 0.72 8.55 -9.82
C HIS A 94 1.79 7.83 -10.64
N GLY A 95 1.69 6.50 -10.81
CA GLY A 95 2.71 5.68 -11.46
C GLY A 95 3.98 5.48 -10.61
N LYS A 96 3.99 5.99 -9.38
CA LYS A 96 5.14 5.99 -8.47
C LYS A 96 4.68 5.91 -7.01
N ALA A 97 5.42 5.16 -6.20
CA ALA A 97 5.31 5.14 -4.75
C ALA A 97 6.68 5.34 -4.11
N VAL A 98 6.70 5.94 -2.92
CA VAL A 98 7.90 6.09 -2.09
C VAL A 98 7.62 5.42 -0.76
N MET A 99 8.50 4.49 -0.38
CA MET A 99 8.32 3.64 0.80
C MET A 99 9.51 3.83 1.75
N PRO A 100 9.36 4.59 2.84
CA PRO A 100 10.36 4.67 3.90
C PRO A 100 10.31 3.42 4.78
N GLY A 101 11.46 2.96 5.30
CA GLY A 101 11.53 1.99 6.40
C GLY A 101 10.58 0.79 6.28
N GLY A 102 10.71 0.01 5.20
CA GLY A 102 9.69 -0.97 4.82
C GLY A 102 10.27 -2.26 4.25
N THR A 103 9.51 -3.33 4.39
CA THR A 103 9.82 -4.63 3.78
C THR A 103 8.95 -4.83 2.55
N LEU A 104 9.57 -4.97 1.39
CA LEU A 104 8.90 -5.30 0.14
C LEU A 104 9.06 -6.79 -0.14
N SER A 105 7.96 -7.45 -0.50
CA SER A 105 7.98 -8.81 -1.07
C SER A 105 7.59 -8.70 -2.55
N ALA A 106 8.43 -9.23 -3.43
CA ALA A 106 8.18 -9.18 -4.87
C ALA A 106 8.76 -10.41 -5.56
N GLU A 107 8.13 -10.82 -6.68
CA GLU A 107 8.74 -11.80 -7.56
C GLU A 107 9.78 -11.12 -8.44
N VAL A 108 10.97 -11.71 -8.55
CA VAL A 108 12.07 -11.23 -9.38
C VAL A 108 12.51 -12.33 -10.34
N ASN A 109 13.01 -11.93 -11.51
CA ASN A 109 13.63 -12.87 -12.46
C ASN A 109 15.07 -13.24 -12.03
N GLU A 110 15.72 -14.11 -12.79
CA GLU A 110 17.10 -14.54 -12.52
C GLU A 110 18.10 -13.37 -12.45
N GLN A 111 17.94 -12.37 -13.33
CA GLN A 111 18.76 -11.16 -13.31
C GLN A 111 18.56 -10.37 -12.00
N GLY A 112 17.31 -10.15 -11.58
CA GLY A 112 16.97 -9.45 -10.36
C GLY A 112 17.42 -10.22 -9.11
N ARG A 113 17.33 -11.56 -9.13
CA ARG A 113 17.90 -12.44 -8.10
C ARG A 113 19.41 -12.24 -7.99
N GLY A 114 20.14 -12.28 -9.11
CA GLY A 114 21.59 -12.05 -9.14
C GLY A 114 21.95 -10.69 -8.54
N HIS A 115 21.31 -9.63 -9.03
CA HIS A 115 21.52 -8.26 -8.54
C HIS A 115 21.25 -8.13 -7.05
N LEU A 116 20.17 -8.73 -6.54
CA LEU A 116 19.84 -8.71 -5.12
C LEU A 116 20.89 -9.41 -4.26
N LEU A 117 21.42 -10.55 -4.70
CA LEU A 117 22.45 -11.30 -3.98
C LEU A 117 23.80 -10.57 -3.98
N GLU A 118 24.07 -9.74 -4.99
CA GLU A 118 25.29 -8.91 -5.11
C GLU A 118 25.21 -7.61 -4.30
N VAL A 119 24.04 -6.97 -4.25
CA VAL A 119 23.88 -5.63 -3.67
C VAL A 119 23.83 -5.66 -2.13
N THR A 120 23.57 -6.80 -1.50
CA THR A 120 23.35 -6.85 -0.03
C THR A 120 24.51 -7.42 0.75
N ASP A 121 25.46 -6.54 1.12
CA ASP A 121 26.28 -6.60 2.35
C ASP A 121 26.81 -5.17 2.63
N ASP A 122 27.02 -4.85 3.92
CA ASP A 122 27.02 -3.52 4.60
C ASP A 122 27.85 -2.34 4.03
N ASN A 123 28.42 -2.42 2.83
CA ASN A 123 29.23 -1.33 2.24
C ASN A 123 29.13 -1.23 0.71
N SER A 124 28.11 -1.82 0.08
CA SER A 124 27.93 -1.61 -1.36
C SER A 124 27.33 -0.21 -1.60
N ASP A 125 28.05 0.66 -2.33
CA ASP A 125 27.51 1.89 -2.92
C ASP A 125 26.55 1.59 -4.09
N CYS A 126 26.22 0.32 -4.29
CA CYS A 126 25.44 -0.17 -5.41
C CYS A 126 23.96 0.16 -5.21
N ARG A 127 23.45 1.03 -6.08
CA ARG A 127 22.01 1.34 -6.13
C ARG A 127 21.25 0.09 -6.59
N LEU A 128 20.29 -0.34 -5.79
CA LEU A 128 19.30 -1.33 -6.19
C LEU A 128 18.51 -0.77 -7.38
N VAL A 129 18.49 -1.50 -8.48
CA VAL A 129 17.61 -1.25 -9.63
C VAL A 129 17.16 -2.61 -10.13
N ILE A 130 15.95 -3.02 -9.74
CA ILE A 130 15.42 -4.33 -10.11
C ILE A 130 14.04 -4.23 -10.74
N ASP A 131 13.85 -5.08 -11.73
CA ASP A 131 12.56 -5.37 -12.32
C ASP A 131 11.88 -6.45 -11.48
N ALA A 132 10.67 -6.16 -11.01
CA ALA A 132 9.95 -7.04 -10.11
C ALA A 132 8.45 -7.02 -10.38
N ARG A 133 7.78 -8.07 -9.92
CA ARG A 133 6.33 -8.16 -9.87
C ARG A 133 5.91 -8.05 -8.41
N TRP A 134 5.34 -6.90 -8.04
CA TRP A 134 4.92 -6.63 -6.67
C TRP A 134 3.60 -7.34 -6.40
N GLU A 135 3.60 -8.23 -5.41
CA GLU A 135 2.40 -8.84 -4.85
C GLU A 135 2.09 -8.24 -3.49
N GLN A 136 0.83 -7.83 -3.28
CA GLN A 136 0.36 -7.36 -1.97
C GLN A 136 -0.79 -8.24 -1.49
N THR A 137 -0.73 -8.60 -0.20
CA THR A 137 -1.83 -9.27 0.51
C THR A 137 -2.34 -8.36 1.62
N CYS A 138 -3.64 -8.36 1.86
CA CYS A 138 -4.24 -7.77 3.05
C CYS A 138 -5.29 -8.75 3.59
N ALA A 139 -5.17 -9.13 4.86
CA ALA A 139 -6.07 -10.09 5.50
C ALA A 139 -6.33 -11.35 4.65
N GLU A 140 -5.24 -12.01 4.23
CA GLU A 140 -5.22 -13.23 3.40
C GLU A 140 -5.68 -13.05 1.95
N GLN A 141 -6.07 -11.85 1.53
CA GLN A 141 -6.55 -11.58 0.17
C GLN A 141 -5.47 -10.88 -0.66
N LYS A 142 -5.29 -11.37 -1.89
CA LYS A 142 -4.25 -10.91 -2.81
C LYS A 142 -4.79 -9.86 -3.77
N PHE A 143 -4.08 -8.73 -3.87
CA PHE A 143 -4.28 -7.74 -4.92
C PHE A 143 -3.71 -8.25 -6.26
N PRO A 144 -4.25 -7.79 -7.41
CA PRO A 144 -3.63 -8.05 -8.69
C PRO A 144 -2.16 -7.60 -8.67
N PRO A 145 -1.22 -8.44 -9.11
CA PRO A 145 0.19 -8.10 -9.06
C PRO A 145 0.51 -7.00 -10.08
N VAL A 146 1.46 -6.13 -9.72
CA VAL A 146 1.87 -4.99 -10.56
C VAL A 146 3.32 -5.15 -11.00
N GLU A 147 3.55 -5.01 -12.30
CA GLU A 147 4.89 -4.98 -12.88
C GLU A 147 5.57 -3.64 -12.56
N VAL A 148 6.65 -3.70 -11.79
CA VAL A 148 7.33 -2.52 -11.24
C VAL A 148 8.84 -2.55 -11.48
N ARG A 149 9.43 -1.36 -11.38
CA ARG A 149 10.87 -1.18 -11.20
C ARG A 149 11.12 -0.55 -9.84
N VAL A 150 11.94 -1.21 -9.04
CA VAL A 150 12.29 -0.80 -7.68
C VAL A 150 13.68 -0.17 -7.68
N TYR A 151 13.78 1.00 -7.09
CA TYR A 151 15.00 1.78 -6.92
C TYR A 151 15.28 1.96 -5.42
N GLY A 152 16.52 1.77 -4.99
CA GLY A 152 16.89 1.96 -3.59
C GLY A 152 18.39 2.16 -3.41
N PRO A 153 18.83 3.05 -2.51
CA PRO A 153 20.26 3.25 -2.26
C PRO A 153 20.88 2.09 -1.46
N ARG A 154 20.13 1.50 -0.52
CA ARG A 154 20.54 0.36 0.31
C ARG A 154 19.34 -0.52 0.63
N VAL A 155 19.51 -1.84 0.56
CA VAL A 155 18.50 -2.80 1.01
C VAL A 155 19.16 -3.97 1.73
N ARG A 156 18.40 -4.61 2.61
CA ARG A 156 18.80 -5.85 3.27
C ARG A 156 17.88 -6.98 2.82
N LEU A 157 18.44 -8.05 2.27
CA LEU A 157 17.66 -9.26 1.99
C LEU A 157 17.22 -9.91 3.30
N ALA A 158 15.91 -10.04 3.50
CA ALA A 158 15.32 -10.69 4.66
C ALA A 158 15.28 -12.23 4.49
N ASN A 159 15.26 -12.72 3.25
CA ASN A 159 15.17 -14.14 2.94
C ASN A 159 16.35 -14.65 2.08
N ARG A 160 17.58 -14.18 2.36
CA ARG A 160 18.77 -14.49 1.54
C ARG A 160 19.00 -16.00 1.33
N ALA A 161 19.01 -16.78 2.40
CA ALA A 161 19.25 -18.23 2.31
C ALA A 161 18.19 -18.96 1.47
N GLU A 162 16.93 -18.51 1.54
CA GLU A 162 15.85 -19.01 0.68
C GLU A 162 16.11 -18.62 -0.77
N LEU A 163 16.46 -17.36 -1.02
CA LEU A 163 16.71 -16.84 -2.36
C LEU A 163 17.92 -17.51 -3.04
N GLU A 164 18.96 -17.84 -2.28
CA GLU A 164 20.16 -18.55 -2.77
C GLU A 164 19.86 -19.98 -3.22
N THR A 165 18.89 -20.63 -2.59
CA THR A 165 18.53 -22.03 -2.87
C THR A 165 17.23 -22.20 -3.65
N ALA A 166 16.48 -21.11 -3.85
CA ALA A 166 15.21 -21.10 -4.53
C ALA A 166 15.35 -21.64 -5.96
N ARG A 167 14.45 -22.55 -6.32
CA ARG A 167 14.23 -22.93 -7.72
C ARG A 167 13.24 -21.93 -8.33
N PRO A 168 13.49 -21.44 -9.56
CA PRO A 168 12.53 -20.59 -10.24
C PRO A 168 11.16 -21.27 -10.34
N SER A 169 10.10 -20.49 -10.22
CA SER A 169 8.72 -20.91 -10.50
C SER A 169 8.57 -21.34 -11.97
N GLU A 170 7.39 -21.84 -12.36
CA GLU A 170 7.07 -22.14 -13.77
C GLU A 170 7.23 -20.93 -14.70
N HIS A 171 7.22 -19.71 -14.15
CA HIS A 171 7.41 -18.46 -14.87
C HIS A 171 8.84 -17.91 -14.76
N GLY A 172 9.78 -18.68 -14.22
CA GLY A 172 11.18 -18.28 -14.09
C GLY A 172 11.44 -17.22 -13.01
N SER A 173 10.50 -17.00 -12.10
CA SER A 173 10.59 -16.00 -11.03
C SER A 173 10.84 -16.64 -9.66
N VAL A 174 11.44 -15.88 -8.73
CA VAL A 174 11.61 -16.25 -7.32
C VAL A 174 11.12 -15.12 -6.42
N THR A 175 10.58 -15.45 -5.26
CA THR A 175 10.13 -14.43 -4.29
C THR A 175 11.31 -13.89 -3.50
N ALA A 176 11.59 -12.60 -3.67
CA ALA A 176 12.54 -11.87 -2.85
C ALA A 176 11.80 -11.04 -1.80
N ARG A 177 12.31 -11.05 -0.57
CA ARG A 177 11.88 -10.17 0.51
C ARG A 177 13.06 -9.33 0.96
N PHE A 178 12.94 -8.01 0.85
CA PHE A 178 14.01 -7.10 1.24
C PHE A 178 13.48 -5.88 1.98
N THR A 179 14.30 -5.38 2.89
CA THR A 179 13.97 -4.30 3.80
C THR A 179 14.84 -3.08 3.50
N CYS A 180 14.21 -1.92 3.41
CA CYS A 180 14.88 -0.63 3.37
C CYS A 180 15.18 -0.17 4.80
N PRO A 181 16.41 0.29 5.11
CA PRO A 181 16.70 0.96 6.37
C PRO A 181 15.79 2.17 6.62
N ASP A 182 15.55 2.50 7.89
CA ASP A 182 14.60 3.56 8.28
C ASP A 182 15.02 4.97 7.83
N ASP A 183 16.31 5.20 7.60
CA ASP A 183 16.87 6.46 7.07
C ASP A 183 16.88 6.53 5.53
N GLN A 184 16.38 5.49 4.85
CA GLN A 184 16.41 5.36 3.40
C GLN A 184 14.99 5.12 2.84
N VAL A 185 14.86 5.29 1.53
CA VAL A 185 13.59 5.08 0.82
C VAL A 185 13.75 4.13 -0.36
N LEU A 186 12.74 3.29 -0.55
CA LEU A 186 12.50 2.61 -1.82
C LEU A 186 11.59 3.47 -2.69
N GLU A 187 12.02 3.70 -3.91
CA GLU A 187 11.17 4.26 -4.95
C GLU A 187 10.70 3.13 -5.86
N VAL A 188 9.38 2.94 -5.93
CA VAL A 188 8.74 1.93 -6.77
C VAL A 188 8.03 2.65 -7.91
N ARG A 189 8.33 2.28 -9.15
CA ARG A 189 7.69 2.85 -10.34
C ARG A 189 6.97 1.76 -11.12
N SER A 190 5.79 2.06 -11.63
CA SER A 190 5.09 1.13 -12.52
C SER A 190 5.85 1.03 -13.85
N LYS A 191 6.02 -0.19 -14.39
CA LYS A 191 6.53 -0.40 -15.75
C LYS A 191 5.51 -0.06 -16.82
N SER A 192 4.22 -0.15 -16.45
CA SER A 192 3.09 0.16 -17.31
C SER A 192 2.48 1.48 -16.84
N LEU A 193 2.39 2.49 -17.68
CA LEU A 193 1.64 3.70 -17.33
C LEU A 193 0.20 3.31 -16.95
N PRO A 194 -0.39 3.88 -15.88
CA PRO A 194 -1.79 3.60 -15.56
C PRO A 194 -2.63 4.00 -16.77
N ARG A 195 -3.32 3.03 -17.37
CA ARG A 195 -4.43 3.32 -18.28
C ARG A 195 -5.52 3.95 -17.42
N ILE A 196 -5.59 5.27 -17.40
CA ILE A 196 -6.79 5.95 -16.91
C ILE A 196 -7.91 5.42 -17.79
N ALA A 197 -8.83 4.65 -17.21
CA ALA A 197 -10.05 4.30 -17.90
C ALA A 197 -10.81 5.60 -18.13
N GLU A 198 -10.79 6.09 -19.37
CA GLU A 198 -11.72 7.13 -19.80
C GLU A 198 -13.13 6.54 -19.68
N GLY A 199 -13.91 7.06 -18.74
CA GLY A 199 -15.30 6.73 -18.50
C GLY A 199 -16.08 8.00 -18.24
#